data_AF-A0A9D7X6Q0-F1
#
_entry.id   AF-A0A9D7X6Q0-F1
#
_cell.length_a   1.000
_cell.length_b   1.000
_cell.length_c   1.000
_cell.angle_alpha   90.00
_cell.angle_beta   90.00
_cell.angle_gamma   90.00
#
_symmetry.space_group_name_H-M   'P 1'
#
loop_
_entity.id
_entity.type
_entity.pdbx_description
1 polymer ?
#
loop_
_entity_poly.entity_id
_entity_poly.type
_entity_poly.pdbx_seq_one_letter_code
_entity_poly.pdbx_strand_id
1 'polypeptide(L)'
;MKAKNQILIIAGILLSLSLNAQIKVQSDNHISLGSLSKAWGLQIQPNGYTYFQPSIFTPYAWMNLTYAQNQWSKCYIVNYSGDHKFFVYGNGQIYCNGQWFGSDSLFNTHVERLDSSLYKILQLEGISYDLKEDTHQDTVVFTDNKGNTYYTYPDPKLFADSGQVVDSAVLAILLAEQSRKYYGLIAQEVERIVPEVVRTMPDGTKGVAYQSIIPLLIEAVKTQQSEIEEMRALINEYFRINNGTRSAGTGNDYYQNDSNYRNFKSFLYQNIPNPFSTSTTIRYKLDVNAATSEIYIFNIQGELLKTYPLSNQERNEIVIRGEELKAGMYLYSLVVDGKEVDTKRMILTN
;
A
#
# COMPACT_ATOMS: atom_id res chain seq x y z
N MET A 1 73.31 20.77 27.27
CA MET A 1 73.05 19.67 26.30
C MET A 1 71.81 18.82 26.61
N LYS A 2 71.34 18.67 27.87
CA LYS A 2 70.18 17.79 28.19
C LYS A 2 68.79 18.33 27.81
N ALA A 3 68.60 19.65 27.73
CA ALA A 3 67.28 20.24 27.42
C ALA A 3 66.87 20.15 25.93
N LYS A 4 67.83 20.16 25.00
CA LYS A 4 67.54 20.05 23.55
C LYS A 4 67.10 18.64 23.12
N ASN A 5 67.58 17.60 23.81
CA ASN A 5 67.17 16.22 23.51
C ASN A 5 65.78 15.87 24.05
N GLN A 6 65.33 16.49 25.14
CA GLN A 6 63.96 16.27 25.65
C GLN A 6 62.89 16.93 24.77
N ILE A 7 63.17 18.11 24.20
CA ILE A 7 62.24 18.78 23.29
C ILE A 7 62.12 18.03 21.96
N LEU A 8 63.20 17.44 21.44
CA LEU A 8 63.14 16.61 20.23
C LEU A 8 62.38 15.29 20.44
N ILE A 9 62.51 14.67 21.61
CA ILE A 9 61.78 13.43 21.94
C ILE A 9 60.30 13.73 22.17
N ILE A 10 59.95 14.84 22.82
CA ILE A 10 58.56 15.26 23.02
C ILE A 10 57.91 15.69 21.68
N ALA A 11 58.64 16.38 20.80
CA ALA A 11 58.17 16.70 19.45
C ALA A 11 58.02 15.44 18.57
N GLY A 12 58.90 14.44 18.69
CA GLY A 12 58.77 13.16 18.00
C GLY A 12 57.59 12.31 18.48
N ILE A 13 57.27 12.36 19.78
CA ILE A 13 56.10 11.69 20.36
C ILE A 13 54.80 12.45 20.01
N LEU A 14 54.81 13.78 19.97
CA LEU A 14 53.65 14.58 19.55
C LEU A 14 53.38 14.51 18.04
N LEU A 15 54.40 14.37 17.19
CA LEU A 15 54.22 14.13 15.75
C LEU A 15 53.67 12.73 15.44
N SER A 16 53.90 11.75 16.33
CA SER A 16 53.27 10.41 16.23
C SER A 16 51.78 10.39 16.59
N LEU A 17 51.24 11.48 17.15
CA LEU A 17 49.81 11.62 17.48
C LEU A 17 48.97 12.19 16.31
N SER A 18 49.57 12.38 15.13
CA SER A 18 48.83 12.63 13.89
C SER A 18 48.37 11.32 13.20
N LEU A 19 48.02 10.31 14.01
CA LEU A 19 47.45 9.01 13.60
C LEU A 19 46.00 9.15 13.11
N ASN A 20 45.78 9.95 12.06
CA ASN A 20 44.50 9.98 11.35
C ASN A 20 44.62 9.10 10.09
N ALA A 21 44.57 7.77 10.26
CA ALA A 21 44.43 6.90 9.10
C ALA A 21 43.00 7.01 8.55
N GLN A 22 42.88 7.56 7.34
CA GLN A 22 41.63 7.62 6.56
C GLN A 22 41.38 6.31 5.79
N ILE A 23 42.41 5.51 5.46
CA ILE A 23 42.30 4.14 4.89
C ILE A 23 43.44 3.27 5.44
N LYS A 24 43.15 2.05 5.91
CA LYS A 24 44.14 1.10 6.45
C LYS A 24 43.86 -0.32 5.98
N VAL A 25 44.86 -0.98 5.39
CA VAL A 25 44.82 -2.43 5.10
C VAL A 25 45.41 -3.20 6.27
N GLN A 26 44.78 -4.29 6.67
CA GLN A 26 45.11 -5.00 7.89
C GLN A 26 45.66 -6.40 7.60
N SER A 27 46.19 -7.08 8.62
CA SER A 27 46.99 -8.30 8.45
C SER A 27 46.23 -9.50 7.86
N ASP A 28 44.90 -9.49 7.93
CA ASP A 28 43.96 -10.44 7.33
C ASP A 28 43.29 -9.87 6.07
N ASN A 29 43.93 -8.90 5.41
CA ASN A 29 43.51 -8.28 4.15
C ASN A 29 42.19 -7.48 4.19
N HIS A 30 41.64 -7.17 5.37
CA HIS A 30 40.51 -6.24 5.45
C HIS A 30 40.98 -4.78 5.33
N ILE A 31 40.10 -3.92 4.80
CA ILE A 31 40.33 -2.49 4.63
C ILE A 31 39.43 -1.70 5.58
N SER A 32 40.01 -0.87 6.43
CA SER A 32 39.33 0.02 7.36
C SER A 32 39.40 1.47 6.88
N LEU A 33 38.26 2.16 6.82
CA LEU A 33 38.16 3.59 6.51
C LEU A 33 37.82 4.37 7.78
N GLY A 34 38.67 5.34 8.13
CA GLY A 34 38.52 6.18 9.31
C GLY A 34 38.61 5.41 10.63
N SER A 35 39.41 4.34 10.72
CA SER A 35 39.65 3.60 11.97
C SER A 35 41.04 3.00 12.05
N LEU A 36 41.63 3.06 13.25
CA LEU A 36 42.96 2.49 13.55
C LEU A 36 42.90 0.99 13.88
N SER A 37 41.70 0.44 14.15
CA SER A 37 41.48 -0.94 14.58
C SER A 37 40.23 -1.55 13.94
N LYS A 38 40.01 -2.85 14.13
CA LYS A 38 38.81 -3.55 13.62
C LYS A 38 37.50 -3.12 14.30
N ALA A 39 37.57 -2.24 15.31
CA ALA A 39 36.51 -2.04 16.30
C ALA A 39 35.56 -0.87 16.02
N TRP A 40 35.81 -0.06 14.98
CA TRP A 40 34.96 1.08 14.61
C TRP A 40 35.22 1.48 13.15
N GLY A 41 34.36 2.34 12.59
CA GLY A 41 34.48 2.85 11.22
C GLY A 41 33.88 1.94 10.14
N LEU A 42 34.13 2.27 8.87
CA LEU A 42 33.71 1.47 7.72
C LEU A 42 34.75 0.38 7.45
N GLN A 43 34.33 -0.87 7.36
CA GLN A 43 35.20 -2.03 7.20
C GLN A 43 34.80 -2.83 5.97
N ILE A 44 35.76 -3.17 5.11
CA ILE A 44 35.59 -4.04 3.94
C ILE A 44 36.43 -5.30 4.15
N GLN A 45 35.77 -6.45 4.26
CA GLN A 45 36.41 -7.74 4.47
C GLN A 45 36.84 -8.40 3.15
N PRO A 46 37.80 -9.36 3.17
CA PRO A 46 38.30 -10.02 1.95
C PRO A 46 37.23 -10.75 1.13
N ASN A 47 36.12 -11.15 1.75
CA ASN A 47 34.97 -11.81 1.13
C ASN A 47 33.91 -10.80 0.61
N GLY A 48 34.22 -9.51 0.56
CA GLY A 48 33.34 -8.45 0.04
C GLY A 48 32.34 -7.90 1.05
N TYR A 49 32.29 -8.45 2.27
CA TYR A 49 31.38 -7.95 3.32
C TYR A 49 31.80 -6.56 3.78
N THR A 50 30.86 -5.62 3.72
CA THR A 50 31.08 -4.22 4.11
C THR A 50 30.16 -3.86 5.27
N TYR A 51 30.70 -3.43 6.42
CA TYR A 51 29.92 -2.99 7.58
C TYR A 51 30.39 -1.66 8.19
N PHE A 52 29.48 -0.94 8.84
CA PHE A 52 29.75 0.34 9.51
C PHE A 52 29.52 0.19 11.01
N GLN A 53 30.55 0.45 11.82
CA GLN A 53 30.47 0.36 13.28
C GLN A 53 30.60 1.75 13.91
N PRO A 54 29.49 2.40 14.33
CA PRO A 54 29.57 3.59 15.17
C PRO A 54 30.05 3.21 16.58
N SER A 55 30.71 4.16 17.24
CA SER A 55 31.40 4.04 18.53
C SER A 55 30.72 3.16 19.60
N ILE A 56 31.54 2.59 20.48
CA ILE A 56 31.26 1.64 21.58
C ILE A 56 30.25 2.07 22.66
N PHE A 57 29.52 3.19 22.49
CA PHE A 57 28.57 3.71 23.47
C PHE A 57 27.11 3.81 22.98
N THR A 58 26.78 3.31 21.79
CA THR A 58 25.41 3.30 21.25
C THR A 58 25.16 2.05 20.39
N PRO A 59 23.89 1.60 20.24
CA PRO A 59 23.54 0.31 19.64
C PRO A 59 24.27 0.07 18.33
N TYR A 60 24.94 -1.09 18.25
CA TYR A 60 25.64 -1.53 17.06
C TYR A 60 24.61 -1.85 15.97
N ALA A 61 24.90 -1.43 14.74
CA ALA A 61 24.16 -1.81 13.56
C ALA A 61 25.14 -2.48 12.61
N TRP A 62 24.91 -3.75 12.28
CA TRP A 62 25.64 -4.36 11.17
C TRP A 62 24.93 -3.97 9.90
N MET A 63 25.64 -3.27 9.02
CA MET A 63 25.24 -3.11 7.64
C MET A 63 25.90 -4.23 6.85
N ASN A 64 25.13 -4.99 6.06
CA ASN A 64 25.68 -5.81 5.00
C ASN A 64 25.26 -5.17 3.69
N LEU A 65 26.25 -4.69 2.92
CA LEU A 65 26.04 -4.40 1.50
C LEU A 65 26.39 -5.67 0.73
N THR A 66 25.42 -6.55 0.52
CA THR A 66 25.62 -7.66 -0.42
C THR A 66 25.43 -7.10 -1.81
N TYR A 67 26.41 -7.32 -2.68
CA TYR A 67 26.24 -7.08 -4.12
C TYR A 67 25.10 -7.96 -4.58
N ALA A 68 23.92 -7.38 -4.81
CA ALA A 68 22.82 -8.13 -5.36
C ALA A 68 23.04 -8.19 -6.87
N GLN A 69 22.97 -9.39 -7.42
CA GLN A 69 23.34 -9.74 -8.81
C GLN A 69 22.32 -9.26 -9.84
N ASN A 70 21.60 -8.18 -9.53
CA ASN A 70 20.62 -7.59 -10.41
C ASN A 70 20.82 -6.07 -10.36
N GLN A 71 20.88 -5.45 -11.54
CA GLN A 71 21.04 -4.00 -11.76
C GLN A 71 20.06 -3.10 -10.99
N TRP A 72 18.92 -3.64 -10.54
CA TRP A 72 17.88 -2.99 -9.73
C TRP A 72 17.91 -3.37 -8.24
N SER A 73 18.76 -4.31 -7.86
CA SER A 73 18.83 -4.85 -6.51
C SER A 73 19.95 -4.20 -5.70
N LYS A 74 19.61 -3.63 -4.54
CA LYS A 74 20.57 -3.28 -3.49
C LYS A 74 20.12 -3.93 -2.19
N CYS A 75 20.89 -4.91 -1.73
CA CYS A 75 20.70 -5.49 -0.41
C CYS A 75 21.29 -4.52 0.63
N TYR A 76 20.43 -3.98 1.48
CA TYR A 76 20.82 -3.25 2.68
C TYR A 76 20.17 -3.97 3.85
N ILE A 77 20.95 -4.50 4.79
CA ILE A 77 20.44 -5.22 5.96
C ILE A 77 20.99 -4.55 7.21
N VAL A 78 20.12 -4.26 8.18
CA VAL A 78 20.46 -3.84 9.54
C VAL A 78 20.15 -4.99 10.48
N ASN A 79 21.19 -5.52 11.13
CA ASN A 79 21.07 -6.54 12.17
C ASN A 79 21.24 -5.93 13.57
N TYR A 80 20.46 -6.42 14.53
CA TYR A 80 20.66 -6.20 15.97
C TYR A 80 20.50 -7.52 16.73
N SER A 81 21.53 -7.91 17.49
CA SER A 81 21.56 -9.15 18.30
C SER A 81 21.26 -10.46 17.55
N GLY A 82 21.59 -10.54 16.25
CA GLY A 82 21.31 -11.70 15.42
C GLY A 82 20.02 -11.60 14.60
N ASP A 83 19.14 -10.63 14.91
CA ASP A 83 17.89 -10.44 14.19
C ASP A 83 18.00 -9.33 13.13
N HIS A 84 17.41 -9.56 11.95
CA HIS A 84 17.24 -8.52 10.94
C HIS A 84 16.12 -7.55 11.36
N LYS A 85 16.45 -6.27 11.53
CA LYS A 85 15.49 -5.22 11.94
C LYS A 85 15.03 -4.33 10.79
N PHE A 86 15.86 -4.21 9.76
CA PHE A 86 15.53 -3.55 8.50
C PHE A 86 16.27 -4.27 7.38
N PHE A 87 15.60 -4.61 6.29
CA PHE A 87 16.32 -5.06 5.11
C PHE A 87 15.60 -4.78 3.81
N VAL A 88 16.37 -4.56 2.74
CA VAL A 88 15.86 -4.40 1.37
C VAL A 88 16.20 -5.64 0.57
N TYR A 89 15.18 -6.29 0.03
CA TYR A 89 15.33 -7.41 -0.90
C TYR A 89 15.80 -6.91 -2.27
N GLY A 90 16.44 -7.78 -3.05
CA GLY A 90 16.88 -7.41 -4.39
C GLY A 90 15.75 -6.95 -5.31
N ASN A 91 14.57 -7.54 -5.18
CA ASN A 91 13.38 -7.12 -5.92
C ASN A 91 12.77 -5.77 -5.44
N GLY A 92 13.46 -5.03 -4.56
CA GLY A 92 13.05 -3.71 -4.07
C GLY A 92 12.06 -3.75 -2.89
N GLN A 93 11.64 -4.93 -2.42
CA GLN A 93 10.81 -5.02 -1.23
C GLN A 93 11.60 -4.60 0.01
N ILE A 94 10.93 -3.91 0.94
CA ILE A 94 11.54 -3.43 2.18
C ILE A 94 10.87 -4.15 3.35
N TYR A 95 11.67 -4.77 4.19
CA TYR A 95 11.27 -5.27 5.50
C TYR A 95 11.69 -4.28 6.58
N CYS A 96 10.74 -3.86 7.41
CA CYS A 96 10.99 -3.07 8.60
C CYS A 96 9.86 -3.28 9.62
N ASN A 97 10.15 -3.11 10.92
CA ASN A 97 9.13 -3.30 11.97
C ASN A 97 8.03 -2.24 11.97
N GLY A 98 8.29 -1.06 11.38
CA GLY A 98 7.33 0.02 11.32
C GLY A 98 7.92 1.23 10.59
N GLN A 99 7.04 2.08 10.06
CA GLN A 99 7.41 3.26 9.32
C GLN A 99 6.53 4.44 9.76
N TRP A 100 7.15 5.61 9.95
CA TRP A 100 6.47 6.86 10.28
C TRP A 100 6.81 7.90 9.21
N PHE A 101 5.83 8.73 8.86
CA PHE A 101 5.97 9.80 7.87
C PHE A 101 5.91 11.16 8.56
N GLY A 102 6.92 12.00 8.35
CA GLY A 102 6.87 13.39 8.78
C GLY A 102 5.81 14.15 7.97
N SER A 103 4.86 14.78 8.66
CA SER A 103 3.81 15.61 8.04
C SER A 103 3.44 16.80 8.94
N ASP A 104 4.40 17.30 9.71
CA ASP A 104 4.21 18.48 10.55
C ASP A 104 4.02 19.73 9.67
N SER A 105 3.09 20.61 10.06
CA SER A 105 2.81 21.87 9.38
C SER A 105 4.05 22.77 9.20
N LEU A 106 5.06 22.65 10.07
CA LEU A 106 6.31 23.40 9.96
C LEU A 106 7.11 23.07 8.69
N PHE A 107 6.92 21.89 8.12
CA PHE A 107 7.62 21.43 6.92
C PHE A 107 6.78 21.56 5.65
N ASN A 108 5.53 21.99 5.76
CA ASN A 108 4.56 22.02 4.67
C ASN A 108 4.27 23.47 4.24
N THR A 109 4.25 23.72 2.94
CA THR A 109 3.84 25.01 2.37
C THR A 109 2.83 24.76 1.24
N HIS A 110 2.03 25.77 0.89
CA HIS A 110 1.01 25.67 -0.16
C HIS A 110 0.05 24.48 0.04
N VAL A 111 -0.53 24.37 1.24
CA VAL A 111 -1.48 23.29 1.57
C VAL A 111 -2.84 23.60 0.96
N GLU A 112 -3.24 22.80 -0.03
CA GLU A 112 -4.50 22.91 -0.74
C GLU A 112 -5.43 21.73 -0.44
N ARG A 113 -6.74 21.93 -0.64
CA ARG A 113 -7.74 20.86 -0.49
C ARG A 113 -7.68 19.92 -1.69
N LEU A 114 -7.88 18.62 -1.45
CA LEU A 114 -7.98 17.63 -2.52
C LEU A 114 -9.40 17.59 -3.10
N ASP A 115 -9.56 18.16 -4.27
CA ASP A 115 -10.83 18.15 -5.00
C ASP A 115 -10.96 16.96 -5.95
N SER A 116 -12.20 16.60 -6.26
CA SER A 116 -12.55 15.50 -7.18
C SER A 116 -11.91 14.14 -6.81
N SER A 117 -11.59 13.95 -5.53
CA SER A 117 -10.90 12.76 -5.03
C SER A 117 -11.67 11.47 -5.34
N LEU A 118 -13.00 11.47 -5.15
CA LEU A 118 -13.86 10.33 -5.50
C LEU A 118 -13.78 9.97 -6.99
N TYR A 119 -13.88 10.97 -7.86
CA TYR A 119 -13.80 10.77 -9.32
C TYR A 119 -12.44 10.21 -9.76
N LYS A 120 -11.34 10.73 -9.18
CA LYS A 120 -9.98 10.22 -9.44
C LYS A 120 -9.83 8.75 -9.01
N ILE A 121 -10.28 8.41 -7.80
CA ILE A 121 -10.18 7.04 -7.29
C ILE A 121 -11.03 6.06 -8.10
N LEU A 122 -12.23 6.44 -8.52
CA LEU A 122 -13.12 5.57 -9.30
C LEU A 122 -12.59 5.19 -10.69
N GLN A 123 -11.62 5.95 -11.22
CA GLN A 123 -10.97 5.65 -12.50
C GLN A 123 -9.74 4.74 -12.35
N LEU A 124 -9.26 4.51 -11.12
CA LEU A 124 -8.13 3.62 -10.89
C LEU A 124 -8.59 2.17 -10.90
N GLU A 125 -7.86 1.33 -11.61
CA GLU A 125 -8.13 -0.11 -11.68
C GLU A 125 -7.12 -0.88 -10.83
N GLY A 126 -7.62 -1.57 -9.80
CA GLY A 126 -6.83 -2.51 -9.01
C GLY A 126 -6.59 -3.79 -9.80
N ILE A 127 -5.33 -4.15 -10.02
CA ILE A 127 -4.94 -5.34 -10.79
C ILE A 127 -4.21 -6.36 -9.91
N SER A 128 -4.22 -7.62 -10.35
CA SER A 128 -3.30 -8.66 -9.86
C SER A 128 -2.27 -8.97 -10.94
N TYR A 129 -0.99 -9.12 -10.59
CA TYR A 129 0.07 -9.43 -11.53
C TYR A 129 1.14 -10.31 -10.90
N ASP A 130 1.88 -11.01 -11.75
CA ASP A 130 3.10 -11.73 -11.40
C ASP A 130 4.31 -10.86 -11.77
N LEU A 131 5.36 -10.90 -10.95
CA LEU A 131 6.62 -10.23 -11.31
C LEU A 131 7.27 -11.00 -12.46
N LYS A 132 7.86 -10.26 -13.41
CA LYS A 132 8.66 -10.89 -14.46
C LYS A 132 9.88 -11.54 -13.82
N GLU A 133 10.19 -12.76 -14.23
CA GLU A 133 11.45 -13.40 -13.87
C GLU A 133 12.60 -12.55 -14.41
N ASP A 134 13.57 -12.26 -13.54
CA ASP A 134 14.81 -11.64 -13.95
C ASP A 134 15.67 -12.69 -14.66
N THR A 135 15.75 -12.57 -15.97
CA THR A 135 16.55 -13.47 -16.82
C THR A 135 17.91 -12.85 -17.18
N HIS A 136 18.20 -11.64 -16.68
CA HIS A 136 19.48 -10.99 -16.93
C HIS A 136 20.55 -11.60 -16.02
N GLN A 137 21.50 -12.32 -16.62
CA GLN A 137 22.75 -12.65 -15.95
C GLN A 137 23.63 -11.40 -15.88
N ASP A 138 23.73 -10.77 -14.71
CA ASP A 138 24.68 -9.69 -14.46
C ASP A 138 26.12 -10.23 -14.51
N THR A 139 26.69 -10.27 -15.72
CA THR A 139 28.07 -10.70 -15.90
C THR A 139 28.98 -9.57 -15.43
N VAL A 140 29.53 -9.66 -14.21
CA VAL A 140 30.59 -8.74 -13.79
C VAL A 140 31.86 -9.13 -14.52
N VAL A 141 32.38 -8.21 -15.33
CA VAL A 141 33.64 -8.36 -16.05
C VAL A 141 34.67 -7.45 -15.38
N PHE A 142 35.72 -8.03 -14.82
CA PHE A 142 36.86 -7.25 -14.31
C PHE A 142 38.15 -7.72 -14.96
N THR A 143 39.03 -6.77 -15.28
CA THR A 143 40.36 -7.07 -15.82
C THR A 143 41.39 -6.70 -14.77
N ASP A 144 42.26 -7.64 -14.42
CA ASP A 144 43.34 -7.36 -13.46
C ASP A 144 44.42 -6.47 -14.08
N ASN A 145 45.33 -5.98 -13.23
CA ASN A 145 46.45 -5.13 -13.65
C ASN A 145 47.48 -5.86 -14.54
N LYS A 146 47.29 -7.15 -14.82
CA LYS A 146 48.10 -7.96 -15.73
C LYS A 146 47.39 -8.21 -17.06
N GLY A 147 46.19 -7.66 -17.25
CA GLY A 147 45.41 -7.79 -18.48
C GLY A 147 44.55 -9.06 -18.56
N ASN A 148 44.41 -9.82 -17.47
CA ASN A 148 43.53 -10.98 -17.46
C ASN A 148 42.11 -10.55 -17.15
N THR A 149 41.17 -10.92 -18.03
CA THR A 149 39.75 -10.64 -17.87
C THR A 149 39.04 -11.82 -17.21
N TYR A 150 38.31 -11.53 -16.13
CA TYR A 150 37.51 -12.48 -15.38
C TYR A 150 36.04 -12.16 -15.60
N TYR A 151 35.26 -13.20 -15.88
CA TYR A 151 33.82 -13.14 -16.05
C TYR A 151 33.19 -13.82 -14.83
N THR A 152 32.35 -13.11 -14.08
CA THR A 152 31.51 -13.75 -13.06
C THR A 152 30.13 -13.95 -13.67
N TYR A 153 29.71 -15.20 -13.83
CA TYR A 153 28.33 -15.52 -14.20
C TYR A 153 27.54 -15.70 -12.91
N PRO A 154 26.54 -14.86 -12.61
CA PRO A 154 25.59 -15.15 -11.56
C PRO A 154 24.66 -16.23 -12.10
N ASP A 155 25.13 -17.48 -12.09
CA ASP A 155 24.24 -18.62 -12.30
C ASP A 155 23.63 -18.97 -10.94
N PRO A 156 22.30 -18.87 -10.75
CA PRO A 156 21.64 -19.40 -9.57
C PRO A 156 21.94 -20.90 -9.34
N LYS A 157 22.38 -21.63 -10.38
CA LYS A 157 22.83 -23.03 -10.27
C LYS A 157 24.25 -23.17 -9.74
N LEU A 158 25.08 -22.13 -9.69
CA LEU A 158 26.39 -22.18 -9.03
C LEU A 158 26.29 -22.29 -7.50
N PHE A 159 25.13 -21.99 -6.91
CA PHE A 159 24.85 -22.28 -5.50
C PHE A 159 24.66 -23.77 -5.21
N ALA A 160 24.48 -24.60 -6.24
CA ALA A 160 24.42 -26.06 -6.10
C ALA A 160 25.82 -26.72 -6.04
N ASP A 161 26.84 -26.08 -6.63
CA ASP A 161 28.22 -26.62 -6.72
C ASP A 161 29.19 -26.04 -5.67
N SER A 162 28.86 -24.92 -5.03
CA SER A 162 29.55 -24.54 -3.79
C SER A 162 28.93 -25.34 -2.64
N GLY A 163 29.66 -26.31 -2.09
CA GLY A 163 29.20 -27.22 -1.00
C GLY A 163 28.78 -26.59 0.34
N GLN A 164 28.45 -25.29 0.36
CA GLN A 164 27.65 -24.57 1.35
C GLN A 164 26.84 -23.52 0.54
N VAL A 165 25.57 -23.16 0.80
CA VAL A 165 25.23 -22.22 1.89
C VAL A 165 23.69 -22.06 2.11
N VAL A 166 22.76 -22.65 1.34
CA VAL A 166 21.30 -22.47 1.60
C VAL A 166 20.58 -23.80 1.76
N ASP A 167 19.96 -24.00 2.93
CA ASP A 167 19.12 -25.17 3.24
C ASP A 167 17.99 -25.32 2.19
N SER A 168 17.78 -26.54 1.69
CA SER A 168 16.80 -26.82 0.64
C SER A 168 15.35 -26.46 1.01
N ALA A 169 14.99 -26.52 2.29
CA ALA A 169 13.68 -26.05 2.76
C ALA A 169 13.59 -24.53 2.77
N VAL A 170 14.68 -23.83 3.11
CA VAL A 170 14.75 -22.36 3.04
C VAL A 170 14.66 -21.89 1.59
N LEU A 171 15.36 -22.56 0.67
CA LEU A 171 15.29 -22.25 -0.76
C LEU A 171 13.87 -22.42 -1.31
N ALA A 172 13.18 -23.49 -0.92
CA ALA A 172 11.79 -23.71 -1.33
C ALA A 172 10.84 -22.60 -0.83
N ILE A 173 11.04 -22.10 0.40
CA ILE A 173 10.26 -20.98 0.96
C ILE A 173 10.52 -19.69 0.17
N LEU A 174 11.79 -19.38 -0.14
CA LEU A 174 12.15 -18.19 -0.91
C LEU A 174 11.56 -18.20 -2.32
N LEU A 175 11.64 -19.34 -3.01
CA LEU A 175 11.07 -19.52 -4.34
C LEU A 175 9.53 -19.43 -4.31
N ALA A 176 8.89 -20.01 -3.30
CA ALA A 176 7.45 -19.90 -3.11
C ALA A 176 7.03 -18.44 -2.89
N GLU A 177 7.77 -17.68 -2.10
CA GLU A 177 7.47 -16.26 -1.84
C GLU A 177 7.64 -15.40 -3.11
N GLN A 178 8.65 -15.67 -3.94
CA GLN A 178 8.83 -15.00 -5.24
C GLN A 178 7.70 -15.28 -6.22
N SER A 179 7.09 -16.47 -6.15
CA SER A 179 5.99 -16.88 -7.04
C SER A 179 4.61 -16.36 -6.61
N ARG A 180 4.53 -15.54 -5.55
CA ARG A 180 3.24 -15.03 -5.08
C ARG A 180 2.68 -13.97 -6.02
N LYS A 181 1.36 -14.01 -6.20
CA LYS A 181 0.63 -12.94 -6.89
C LYS A 181 0.71 -11.63 -6.10
N TYR A 182 0.99 -10.56 -6.83
CA TYR A 182 0.97 -9.20 -6.33
C TYR A 182 -0.35 -8.54 -6.70
N TYR A 183 -0.82 -7.63 -5.84
CA TYR A 183 -1.93 -6.73 -6.14
C TYR A 183 -1.42 -5.29 -6.14
N GLY A 184 -1.90 -4.48 -7.07
CA GLY A 184 -1.47 -3.10 -7.18
C GLY A 184 -2.12 -2.35 -8.32
N LEU A 185 -1.40 -1.34 -8.80
CA LEU A 185 -1.80 -0.42 -9.86
C LEU A 185 -0.68 -0.34 -10.90
N ILE A 186 -1.04 -0.10 -12.16
CA ILE A 186 -0.08 0.20 -13.23
C ILE A 186 0.31 1.68 -13.15
N ALA A 187 1.61 1.95 -12.95
CA ALA A 187 2.10 3.31 -12.76
C ALA A 187 1.74 4.26 -13.91
N GLN A 188 1.74 3.76 -15.16
CA GLN A 188 1.40 4.53 -16.35
C GLN A 188 -0.09 4.90 -16.42
N GLU A 189 -0.97 4.08 -15.85
CA GLU A 189 -2.41 4.38 -15.78
C GLU A 189 -2.69 5.37 -14.66
N VAL A 190 -2.07 5.15 -13.50
CA VAL A 190 -2.13 6.08 -12.37
C VAL A 190 -1.62 7.46 -12.79
N GLU A 191 -0.54 7.55 -13.55
CA GLU A 191 0.04 8.83 -14.00
C GLU A 191 -0.94 9.69 -14.81
N ARG A 192 -1.85 9.06 -15.59
CA ARG A 192 -2.84 9.80 -16.38
C ARG A 192 -3.93 10.43 -15.52
N ILE A 193 -4.16 9.91 -14.32
CA ILE A 193 -5.29 10.28 -13.45
C ILE A 193 -4.80 11.09 -12.24
N VAL A 194 -3.71 10.64 -11.62
CA VAL A 194 -3.08 11.22 -10.42
C VAL A 194 -1.55 11.20 -10.58
N PRO A 195 -0.97 12.06 -11.44
CA PRO A 195 0.47 12.10 -11.67
C PRO A 195 1.29 12.38 -10.41
N GLU A 196 0.70 13.06 -9.42
CA GLU A 196 1.37 13.49 -8.18
C GLU A 196 1.78 12.32 -7.29
N VAL A 197 1.19 11.13 -7.47
CA VAL A 197 1.57 9.91 -6.74
C VAL A 197 2.53 9.02 -7.53
N VAL A 198 2.90 9.40 -8.76
CA VAL A 198 3.86 8.63 -9.58
C VAL A 198 5.24 9.27 -9.48
N ARG A 199 6.27 8.42 -9.39
CA ARG A 199 7.68 8.83 -9.39
C ARG A 199 8.35 8.20 -10.60
N THR A 200 9.05 9.01 -11.38
CA THR A 200 9.89 8.52 -12.48
C THR A 200 11.32 8.40 -11.96
N MET A 201 11.89 7.21 -12.10
CA MET A 201 13.26 6.90 -11.71
C MET A 201 14.26 7.39 -12.78
N PRO A 202 15.56 7.53 -12.45
CA PRO A 202 16.56 8.00 -13.42
C PRO A 202 16.68 7.15 -14.69
N ASP A 203 16.35 5.86 -14.61
CA ASP A 203 16.36 4.93 -15.75
C ASP A 203 15.07 5.00 -16.60
N GLY A 204 14.14 5.89 -16.27
CA GLY A 204 12.86 6.08 -16.97
C GLY A 204 11.74 5.16 -16.50
N THR A 205 12.01 4.21 -15.59
CA THR A 205 10.96 3.39 -14.98
C THR A 205 10.08 4.21 -14.04
N LYS A 206 8.87 3.73 -13.75
CA LYS A 206 7.88 4.44 -12.93
C LYS A 206 7.49 3.62 -11.72
N GLY A 207 7.42 4.27 -10.57
CA GLY A 207 6.91 3.73 -9.31
C GLY A 207 5.70 4.50 -8.81
N VAL A 208 4.84 3.83 -8.05
CA VAL A 208 3.65 4.43 -7.42
C VAL A 208 3.90 4.63 -5.93
N ALA A 209 3.71 5.84 -5.44
CA ALA A 209 3.71 6.18 -4.02
C ALA A 209 2.34 5.83 -3.41
N TYR A 210 2.10 4.54 -3.16
CA TYR A 210 0.80 4.04 -2.65
C TYR A 210 0.31 4.78 -1.39
N GLN A 211 1.21 5.20 -0.50
CA GLN A 211 0.84 5.94 0.70
C GLN A 211 0.23 7.31 0.41
N SER A 212 0.63 7.94 -0.70
CA SER A 212 0.09 9.22 -1.15
C SER A 212 -1.32 9.09 -1.74
N ILE A 213 -1.82 7.86 -1.97
CA ILE A 213 -3.20 7.61 -2.40
C ILE A 213 -4.16 7.67 -1.19
N ILE A 214 -3.68 7.44 0.04
CA ILE A 214 -4.51 7.39 1.25
C ILE A 214 -5.28 8.71 1.48
N PRO A 215 -4.67 9.92 1.38
CA PRO A 215 -5.42 11.17 1.50
C PRO A 215 -6.55 11.33 0.47
N LEU A 216 -6.34 10.86 -0.76
CA LEU A 216 -7.39 10.85 -1.79
C LEU A 216 -8.52 9.91 -1.42
N LEU A 217 -8.22 8.72 -0.88
CA LEU A 217 -9.24 7.78 -0.39
C LEU A 217 -10.05 8.38 0.76
N ILE A 218 -9.41 9.09 1.69
CA ILE A 218 -10.08 9.77 2.80
C ILE A 218 -11.10 10.79 2.28
N GLU A 219 -10.69 11.67 1.37
CA GLU A 219 -11.60 12.67 0.81
C GLU A 219 -12.67 12.02 -0.09
N ALA A 220 -12.35 10.95 -0.82
CA ALA A 220 -13.34 10.19 -1.59
C ALA A 220 -14.43 9.59 -0.70
N VAL A 221 -14.07 9.01 0.45
CA VAL A 221 -15.03 8.47 1.43
C VAL A 221 -15.89 9.58 2.03
N LYS A 222 -15.30 10.74 2.35
CA LYS A 222 -16.07 11.90 2.84
C LYS A 222 -17.05 12.43 1.80
N THR A 223 -16.62 12.56 0.53
CA THR A 223 -17.50 12.97 -0.57
C THR A 223 -18.65 11.98 -0.73
N GLN A 224 -18.35 10.67 -0.74
CA GLN A 224 -19.37 9.63 -0.80
C GLN A 224 -20.35 9.70 0.37
N GLN A 225 -19.87 9.98 1.59
CA GLN A 225 -20.74 10.16 2.76
C GLN A 225 -21.64 11.39 2.63
N SER A 226 -21.13 12.50 2.10
CA SER A 226 -21.92 13.71 1.81
C SER A 226 -23.02 13.43 0.79
N GLU A 227 -22.72 12.73 -0.30
CA GLU A 227 -23.71 12.33 -1.31
C GLU A 227 -24.82 11.46 -0.69
N ILE A 228 -24.45 10.52 0.20
CA ILE A 228 -25.44 9.69 0.94
C ILE A 228 -26.35 10.56 1.83
N GLU A 229 -25.80 11.57 2.50
CA GLU A 229 -26.57 12.47 3.37
C GLU A 229 -27.50 13.38 2.58
N GLU A 230 -27.02 13.93 1.45
CA GLU A 230 -27.83 14.72 0.53
C GLU A 230 -28.98 13.89 -0.06
N MET A 231 -28.69 12.67 -0.49
CA MET A 231 -29.72 11.75 -0.96
C MET A 231 -30.78 11.49 0.11
N ARG A 232 -30.38 11.21 1.35
CA ARG A 232 -31.31 11.03 2.49
C ARG A 232 -32.15 12.28 2.74
N ALA A 233 -31.58 13.47 2.60
CA ALA A 233 -32.30 14.73 2.77
C ALA A 233 -33.34 14.95 1.67
N LEU A 234 -32.98 14.70 0.40
CA LEU A 234 -33.90 14.79 -0.74
C LEU A 234 -35.05 13.79 -0.60
N ILE A 235 -34.75 12.57 -0.17
CA ILE A 235 -35.76 11.54 0.12
C ILE A 235 -36.74 12.03 1.20
N ASN A 236 -36.23 12.59 2.31
CA ASN A 236 -37.08 13.14 3.37
C ASN A 236 -37.96 14.30 2.87
N GLU A 237 -37.42 15.20 2.04
CA GLU A 237 -38.19 16.31 1.47
C GLU A 237 -39.27 15.83 0.50
N TYR A 238 -38.94 14.87 -0.36
CA TYR A 238 -39.92 14.21 -1.24
C TYR A 238 -41.06 13.58 -0.44
N PHE A 239 -40.76 12.91 0.67
CA PHE A 239 -41.78 12.39 1.59
C PHE A 239 -42.62 13.49 2.24
N ARG A 240 -42.03 14.63 2.60
CA ARG A 240 -42.76 15.77 3.18
C ARG A 240 -43.76 16.37 2.19
N ILE A 241 -43.36 16.50 0.92
CA ILE A 241 -44.20 17.06 -0.15
C ILE A 241 -45.37 16.12 -0.48
N ASN A 242 -45.12 14.82 -0.60
CA ASN A 242 -46.14 13.86 -0.99
C ASN A 242 -47.13 13.49 0.11
N ASN A 243 -46.75 13.67 1.38
CA ASN A 243 -47.62 13.39 2.53
C ASN A 243 -48.44 14.60 3.01
N GLY A 244 -48.48 15.70 2.24
CA GLY A 244 -49.39 16.84 2.42
C GLY A 244 -49.80 17.17 3.87
N THR A 245 -49.07 18.09 4.51
CA THR A 245 -49.51 18.87 5.68
C THR A 245 -50.41 18.12 6.68
N ARG A 246 -49.89 17.12 7.39
CA ARG A 246 -50.48 16.67 8.66
C ARG A 246 -49.65 17.16 9.83
N SER A 247 -50.08 18.33 10.29
CA SER A 247 -49.96 18.89 11.64
C SER A 247 -48.56 19.25 12.14
N ALA A 248 -48.35 20.57 12.24
CA ALA A 248 -47.48 21.16 13.24
C ALA A 248 -47.90 20.67 14.63
N GLY A 249 -47.12 19.73 15.18
CA GLY A 249 -47.22 19.25 16.54
C GLY A 249 -45.81 19.19 17.13
N THR A 250 -45.58 20.08 18.09
CA THR A 250 -44.41 20.18 18.97
C THR A 250 -43.95 18.84 19.54
N GLY A 251 -42.65 18.58 19.52
CA GLY A 251 -42.05 17.53 20.35
C GLY A 251 -40.63 17.16 19.95
N ASN A 252 -39.65 17.70 20.68
CA ASN A 252 -38.35 17.06 20.82
C ASN A 252 -38.51 15.65 21.36
N ASP A 253 -37.56 14.79 20.99
CA ASP A 253 -36.93 13.72 21.78
C ASP A 253 -36.82 12.44 20.94
N TYR A 254 -35.87 11.54 21.11
CA TYR A 254 -34.52 11.49 21.67
C TYR A 254 -34.10 10.03 21.41
N TYR A 255 -32.80 9.73 21.33
CA TYR A 255 -32.33 8.35 21.26
C TYR A 255 -32.57 7.58 22.57
N GLN A 256 -33.09 6.36 22.46
CA GLN A 256 -32.89 5.15 23.29
C GLN A 256 -34.18 4.47 23.78
N ASN A 257 -34.37 3.20 23.39
CA ASN A 257 -34.08 2.04 24.25
C ASN A 257 -34.38 0.72 23.52
N ASP A 258 -33.48 -0.24 23.72
CA ASP A 258 -33.49 -1.62 23.24
C ASP A 258 -34.35 -2.51 24.17
N SER A 259 -34.66 -3.72 23.69
CA SER A 259 -35.16 -4.90 24.43
C SER A 259 -36.67 -5.04 24.70
N ASN A 260 -37.49 -5.27 23.64
CA ASN A 260 -38.60 -6.25 23.63
C ASN A 260 -39.44 -6.26 22.33
N TYR A 261 -38.80 -6.41 21.16
CA TYR A 261 -39.50 -6.89 19.98
C TYR A 261 -38.59 -7.86 19.24
N ARG A 262 -39.08 -9.08 18.97
CA ARG A 262 -38.65 -9.84 17.79
C ARG A 262 -39.08 -9.06 16.55
N ASN A 263 -38.47 -7.90 16.31
CA ASN A 263 -38.67 -7.11 15.10
C ASN A 263 -37.80 -7.77 14.04
N PHE A 264 -38.43 -8.52 13.14
CA PHE A 264 -37.79 -8.88 11.89
C PHE A 264 -37.59 -7.59 11.11
N LYS A 265 -36.41 -6.97 11.26
CA LYS A 265 -36.08 -5.77 10.52
C LYS A 265 -36.07 -6.11 9.03
N SER A 266 -36.84 -5.38 8.22
CA SER A 266 -36.72 -5.43 6.77
C SER A 266 -35.30 -5.04 6.35
N PHE A 267 -34.75 -5.62 5.28
CA PHE A 267 -33.44 -5.22 4.74
C PHE A 267 -33.24 -5.68 3.29
N LEU A 268 -32.25 -5.11 2.61
CA LEU A 268 -31.83 -5.51 1.28
C LEU A 268 -30.58 -6.39 1.32
N TYR A 269 -30.46 -7.28 0.35
CA TYR A 269 -29.20 -7.92 0.01
C TYR A 269 -28.51 -7.17 -1.14
N GLN A 270 -27.20 -7.35 -1.23
CA GLN A 270 -26.44 -6.91 -2.40
C GLN A 270 -26.91 -7.69 -3.63
N ASN A 271 -27.08 -6.99 -4.76
CA ASN A 271 -27.49 -7.61 -6.01
C ASN A 271 -26.40 -8.59 -6.49
N ILE A 272 -26.81 -9.71 -7.08
CA ILE A 272 -25.88 -10.73 -7.60
C ILE A 272 -26.27 -11.06 -9.05
N PRO A 273 -25.34 -10.97 -10.02
CA PRO A 273 -23.96 -10.48 -9.87
C PRO A 273 -23.87 -8.94 -9.76
N ASN A 274 -22.79 -8.44 -9.17
CA ASN A 274 -22.44 -7.01 -9.20
C ASN A 274 -20.92 -6.86 -9.40
N PRO A 275 -20.43 -6.31 -10.53
CA PRO A 275 -21.19 -5.80 -11.68
C PRO A 275 -21.97 -6.88 -12.45
N PHE A 276 -22.93 -6.47 -13.28
CA PHE A 276 -23.70 -7.33 -14.20
C PHE A 276 -23.80 -6.73 -15.60
N SER A 277 -24.04 -7.55 -16.63
CA SER A 277 -24.25 -7.10 -18.02
C SER A 277 -25.63 -7.44 -18.59
N THR A 278 -26.16 -8.63 -18.29
CA THR A 278 -27.46 -9.10 -18.81
C THR A 278 -28.59 -8.96 -17.81
N SER A 279 -28.39 -9.44 -16.58
CA SER A 279 -29.37 -9.30 -15.49
C SER A 279 -28.73 -9.46 -14.12
N THR A 280 -29.36 -8.92 -13.09
CA THR A 280 -28.98 -9.14 -11.69
C THR A 280 -30.21 -9.41 -10.84
N THR A 281 -30.04 -10.19 -9.78
CA THR A 281 -31.10 -10.43 -8.78
C THR A 281 -30.85 -9.61 -7.53
N ILE A 282 -31.87 -8.92 -7.04
CA ILE A 282 -31.88 -8.24 -5.74
C ILE A 282 -32.77 -9.05 -4.81
N ARG A 283 -32.18 -9.64 -3.77
CA ARG A 283 -32.95 -10.27 -2.70
C ARG A 283 -33.28 -9.26 -1.62
N TYR A 284 -34.40 -9.45 -0.95
CA TYR A 284 -34.84 -8.62 0.15
C TYR A 284 -35.43 -9.46 1.26
N LYS A 285 -35.66 -8.86 2.42
CA LYS A 285 -36.46 -9.43 3.49
C LYS A 285 -37.42 -8.36 3.99
N LEU A 286 -38.69 -8.72 4.14
CA LEU A 286 -39.72 -7.85 4.68
C LEU A 286 -40.09 -8.29 6.09
N ASP A 287 -40.45 -7.33 6.93
CA ASP A 287 -41.15 -7.55 8.19
C ASP A 287 -42.55 -8.12 7.91
N VAL A 288 -43.03 -9.00 8.79
CA VAL A 288 -44.35 -9.64 8.68
C VAL A 288 -45.51 -8.65 8.79
N ASN A 289 -45.25 -7.45 9.33
CA ASN A 289 -46.25 -6.39 9.52
C ASN A 289 -46.21 -5.29 8.44
N ALA A 290 -45.41 -5.45 7.39
CA ALA A 290 -45.33 -4.48 6.30
C ALA A 290 -46.66 -4.38 5.53
N ALA A 291 -47.29 -3.21 5.50
CA ALA A 291 -48.53 -2.98 4.74
C ALA A 291 -48.26 -2.64 3.27
N THR A 292 -47.20 -1.89 3.00
CA THR A 292 -46.71 -1.56 1.66
C THR A 292 -45.20 -1.74 1.61
N SER A 293 -44.67 -2.20 0.48
CA SER A 293 -43.25 -2.47 0.32
C SER A 293 -42.85 -2.27 -1.13
N GLU A 294 -41.80 -1.52 -1.40
CA GLU A 294 -41.39 -1.18 -2.76
C GLU A 294 -39.86 -1.09 -2.84
N ILE A 295 -39.28 -1.47 -3.97
CA ILE A 295 -37.89 -1.17 -4.32
C ILE A 295 -37.86 -0.12 -5.42
N TYR A 296 -37.15 0.98 -5.15
CA TYR A 296 -36.91 2.05 -6.11
C TYR A 296 -35.51 1.92 -6.70
N ILE A 297 -35.33 2.28 -7.97
CA ILE A 297 -34.03 2.34 -8.65
C ILE A 297 -33.76 3.75 -9.15
N PHE A 298 -32.59 4.28 -8.81
CA PHE A 298 -32.15 5.62 -9.14
C PHE A 298 -30.86 5.60 -9.97
N ASN A 299 -30.67 6.60 -10.84
CA ASN A 299 -29.33 6.92 -11.35
C ASN A 299 -28.51 7.67 -10.28
N ILE A 300 -27.22 7.91 -10.56
CA ILE A 300 -26.33 8.66 -9.67
C ILE A 300 -26.72 10.15 -9.53
N GLN A 301 -27.54 10.69 -10.42
CA GLN A 301 -28.11 12.03 -10.31
C GLN A 301 -29.37 12.07 -9.42
N GLY A 302 -29.78 10.93 -8.85
CA GLY A 302 -30.97 10.82 -7.99
C GLY A 302 -32.31 10.75 -8.73
N GLU A 303 -32.29 10.65 -10.06
CA GLU A 303 -33.51 10.47 -10.85
C GLU A 303 -34.08 9.07 -10.65
N LEU A 304 -35.36 8.99 -10.32
CA LEU A 304 -36.08 7.73 -10.19
C LEU A 304 -36.33 7.12 -11.58
N LEU A 305 -35.78 5.93 -11.82
CA LEU A 305 -35.89 5.22 -13.09
C LEU A 305 -36.97 4.15 -13.09
N LYS A 306 -37.08 3.40 -11.98
CA LYS A 306 -37.99 2.25 -11.86
C LYS A 306 -38.49 2.08 -10.44
N THR A 307 -39.71 1.54 -10.32
CA THR A 307 -40.33 1.14 -9.06
C THR A 307 -40.79 -0.31 -9.17
N TYR A 308 -40.49 -1.11 -8.16
CA TYR A 308 -40.86 -2.51 -8.05
C TYR A 308 -41.73 -2.70 -6.79
N PRO A 309 -43.06 -2.79 -6.92
CA PRO A 309 -43.91 -3.09 -5.78
C PRO A 309 -43.63 -4.51 -5.30
N LEU A 310 -43.41 -4.66 -4.01
CA LEU A 310 -43.15 -5.92 -3.35
C LEU A 310 -44.43 -6.42 -2.69
N SER A 311 -44.71 -7.71 -2.88
CA SER A 311 -45.68 -8.45 -2.09
C SER A 311 -44.93 -9.54 -1.32
N ASN A 312 -45.54 -10.04 -0.24
CA ASN A 312 -45.08 -11.24 0.44
C ASN A 312 -45.24 -12.45 -0.50
N GLN A 313 -44.32 -12.59 -1.45
CA GLN A 313 -44.18 -13.71 -2.37
C GLN A 313 -43.20 -14.73 -1.79
N GLU A 314 -43.30 -15.99 -2.23
CA GLU A 314 -42.49 -17.09 -1.70
C GLU A 314 -40.96 -16.91 -1.86
N ARG A 315 -40.49 -16.05 -2.78
CA ARG A 315 -39.05 -15.93 -3.12
C ARG A 315 -38.32 -14.68 -2.64
N ASN A 316 -38.99 -13.64 -2.15
CA ASN A 316 -38.39 -12.38 -1.68
C ASN A 316 -37.23 -11.85 -2.55
N GLU A 317 -37.40 -11.87 -3.87
CA GLU A 317 -36.38 -11.41 -4.82
C GLU A 317 -37.00 -10.72 -6.04
N ILE A 318 -36.28 -9.76 -6.60
CA ILE A 318 -36.61 -9.12 -7.90
C ILE A 318 -35.44 -9.31 -8.87
N VAL A 319 -35.76 -9.38 -10.16
CA VAL A 319 -34.75 -9.49 -11.24
C VAL A 319 -34.74 -8.21 -12.04
N ILE A 320 -33.56 -7.61 -12.18
CA ILE A 320 -33.32 -6.43 -13.00
C ILE A 320 -32.66 -6.87 -14.30
N ARG A 321 -33.24 -6.48 -15.43
CA ARG A 321 -32.69 -6.76 -16.76
C ARG A 321 -31.85 -5.58 -17.22
N GLY A 322 -30.62 -5.87 -17.66
CA GLY A 322 -29.66 -4.88 -18.14
C GLY A 322 -30.17 -4.08 -19.33
N GLU A 323 -30.96 -4.70 -20.22
CA GLU A 323 -31.57 -4.04 -21.39
C GLU A 323 -32.51 -2.87 -21.04
N GLU A 324 -33.00 -2.81 -19.79
CA GLU A 324 -33.90 -1.75 -19.34
C GLU A 324 -33.15 -0.49 -18.86
N LEU A 325 -31.83 -0.56 -18.77
CA LEU A 325 -30.96 0.48 -18.20
C LEU A 325 -29.75 0.70 -19.11
N LYS A 326 -29.15 1.89 -19.08
CA LYS A 326 -27.87 2.12 -19.77
C LYS A 326 -26.71 1.60 -18.92
N ALA A 327 -25.57 1.24 -19.51
CA ALA A 327 -24.38 0.97 -18.70
C ALA A 327 -24.05 2.17 -17.80
N GLY A 328 -23.78 1.91 -16.53
CA GLY A 328 -23.65 2.94 -15.51
C GLY A 328 -23.85 2.42 -14.09
N MET A 329 -23.72 3.33 -13.13
CA MET A 329 -23.97 3.05 -11.71
C MET A 329 -25.40 3.43 -11.34
N TYR A 330 -26.00 2.62 -10.47
CA TYR A 330 -27.35 2.80 -9.98
C TYR A 330 -27.44 2.55 -8.48
N LEU A 331 -28.42 3.17 -7.84
CA LEU A 331 -28.78 2.91 -6.45
C LEU A 331 -30.16 2.26 -6.41
N TYR A 332 -30.38 1.35 -5.47
CA TYR A 332 -31.69 0.78 -5.22
C TYR A 332 -32.02 0.80 -3.73
N SER A 333 -33.24 1.22 -3.41
CA SER A 333 -33.70 1.48 -2.04
C SER A 333 -34.97 0.71 -1.73
N LEU A 334 -34.99 0.04 -0.58
CA LEU A 334 -36.17 -0.63 -0.05
C LEU A 334 -36.93 0.34 0.83
N VAL A 335 -38.18 0.57 0.49
CA VAL A 335 -39.12 1.40 1.24
C VAL A 335 -40.24 0.50 1.73
N VAL A 336 -40.51 0.54 3.03
CA VAL A 336 -41.59 -0.21 3.68
C VAL A 336 -42.46 0.79 4.43
N ASP A 337 -43.77 0.75 4.20
CA ASP A 337 -44.75 1.65 4.81
C ASP A 337 -44.39 3.14 4.65
N GLY A 338 -43.90 3.48 3.46
CA GLY A 338 -43.47 4.84 3.12
C GLY A 338 -42.17 5.28 3.80
N LYS A 339 -41.45 4.38 4.48
CA LYS A 339 -40.16 4.68 5.12
C LYS A 339 -39.02 3.91 4.47
N GLU A 340 -37.93 4.59 4.15
CA GLU A 340 -36.70 3.94 3.69
C GLU A 340 -36.11 3.04 4.79
N VAL A 341 -35.79 1.81 4.42
CA VAL A 341 -35.25 0.78 5.30
C VAL A 341 -33.76 0.53 5.03
N ASP A 342 -33.37 0.43 3.76
CA ASP A 342 -32.01 0.10 3.32
C ASP A 342 -31.80 0.58 1.87
N THR A 343 -30.57 0.91 1.51
CA THR A 343 -30.18 1.36 0.17
C THR A 343 -28.83 0.75 -0.22
N LYS A 344 -28.71 0.27 -1.47
CA LYS A 344 -27.47 -0.33 -1.99
C LYS A 344 -27.18 0.12 -3.42
N ARG A 345 -25.97 -0.18 -3.89
CA ARG A 345 -25.45 0.21 -5.21
C ARG A 345 -25.29 -0.99 -6.12
N MET A 346 -25.66 -0.84 -7.39
CA MET A 346 -25.38 -1.81 -8.46
C MET A 346 -24.67 -1.15 -9.64
N ILE A 347 -23.86 -1.93 -10.36
CA ILE A 347 -23.08 -1.48 -11.51
C ILE A 347 -23.48 -2.34 -12.72
N LEU A 348 -23.96 -1.68 -13.78
CA LEU A 348 -24.27 -2.31 -15.06
C LEU A 348 -23.14 -2.00 -16.05
N THR A 349 -22.54 -3.04 -16.60
CA THR A 349 -21.51 -2.96 -17.65
C THR A 349 -22.10 -3.39 -19.00
N ASN A 350 -21.53 -2.92 -20.10
CA ASN A 350 -21.91 -3.37 -21.44
C ASN A 350 -21.60 -4.84 -21.68
#